data_AF-A0A6N7WLV7-F1
#
_entry.id   AF-A0A6N7WLV7-F1
#
_cell.length_a   1.000
_cell.length_b   1.000
_cell.length_c   1.000
_cell.angle_alpha   90.00
_cell.angle_beta   90.00
_cell.angle_gamma   90.00
#
_symmetry.space_group_name_H-M   'P 1'
#
loop_
_entity.id
_entity.type
_entity.pdbx_description
1 polymer ?
#
loop_
_entity_poly.entity_id
_entity_poly.type
_entity_poly.pdbx_seq_one_letter_code
_entity_poly.pdbx_strand_id
1 'polypeptide(L)'
;MISKKSSFLLGSSVVGVTGLIAFSTMLSKQQEKKRQERVKREVRDCFSQLGSILVLYVNHFESDKTTTTGGVVLTDGRTFRFVHQRGDISYVEEKK
;
A
#
# COMPACT_ATOMS: atom_id res chain seq x y z
N MET A 1 59.98 40.51 28.06
CA MET A 1 59.39 39.88 26.86
C MET A 1 57.90 39.60 27.13
N ILE A 2 57.04 40.35 26.45
CA ILE A 2 55.57 40.24 26.28
C ILE A 2 55.17 38.83 25.82
N SER A 3 53.98 38.22 26.02
CA SER A 3 52.81 38.31 26.91
C SER A 3 52.00 37.01 26.65
N LYS A 4 51.27 36.47 27.64
CA LYS A 4 50.34 35.33 27.51
C LYS A 4 49.34 35.54 26.35
N LYS A 5 49.06 34.48 25.58
CA LYS A 5 47.87 34.41 24.70
C LYS A 5 47.03 33.18 25.05
N SER A 6 45.80 33.49 25.46
CA SER A 6 44.67 32.60 25.69
C SER A 6 43.97 32.28 24.37
N SER A 7 42.91 31.49 24.48
CA SER A 7 41.83 31.27 23.49
C SER A 7 42.17 30.26 22.39
N PHE A 8 41.30 29.37 21.96
CA PHE A 8 39.93 29.01 22.33
C PHE A 8 39.63 27.75 21.51
N LEU A 9 38.84 26.85 22.09
CA LEU A 9 38.42 25.56 21.54
C LEU A 9 37.81 25.74 20.14
N LEU A 10 38.48 25.24 19.10
CA LEU A 10 37.85 25.04 17.79
C LEU A 10 37.27 23.63 17.76
N GLY A 11 36.05 23.53 18.26
CA GLY A 11 35.18 22.40 18.02
C GLY A 11 34.81 22.32 16.54
N SER A 12 35.03 21.15 15.95
CA SER A 12 34.40 20.74 14.71
C SER A 12 33.47 19.58 15.04
N SER A 13 32.27 19.90 15.48
CA SER A 13 31.15 18.96 15.53
C SER A 13 30.88 18.51 14.10
N VAL A 14 31.28 17.28 13.77
CA VAL A 14 30.87 16.62 12.53
C VAL A 14 29.36 16.47 12.59
N VAL A 15 28.68 17.26 11.77
CA VAL A 15 27.23 17.20 11.57
C VAL A 15 26.90 15.83 10.98
N GLY A 16 26.24 14.98 11.78
CA GLY A 16 25.77 13.67 11.35
C GLY A 16 24.70 13.82 10.27
N VAL A 17 25.06 13.61 9.02
CA VAL A 17 24.09 13.45 7.92
C VAL A 17 23.76 11.96 7.80
N THR A 18 22.93 11.45 8.70
CA THR A 18 22.50 10.04 8.69
C THR A 18 20.98 9.88 8.56
N GLY A 19 20.25 10.92 8.15
CA GLY A 19 18.79 10.97 8.26
C GLY A 19 17.96 10.76 6.98
N LEU A 20 18.54 10.72 5.77
CA LEU A 20 17.74 10.87 4.54
C LEU A 20 17.19 9.56 3.93
N ILE A 21 17.66 8.38 4.36
CA ILE A 21 17.27 7.11 3.70
C ILE A 21 15.87 6.63 4.14
N ALA A 22 15.39 7.00 5.32
CA ALA A 22 14.11 6.51 5.83
C ALA A 22 12.87 7.06 5.08
N PHE A 23 12.98 8.25 4.47
CA PHE A 23 11.83 8.97 3.91
C PHE A 23 11.31 8.36 2.60
N SER A 24 12.20 7.81 1.75
CA SER A 24 11.81 7.23 0.45
C SER A 24 10.91 6.01 0.60
N THR A 25 11.13 5.20 1.63
CA THR A 25 10.34 3.98 1.88
C THR A 25 8.95 4.26 2.48
N MET A 26 8.77 5.39 3.18
CA MET A 26 7.47 5.75 3.76
C MET A 26 6.49 6.27 2.71
N LEU A 27 6.97 7.04 1.72
CA LEU A 27 6.12 7.60 0.66
C LEU A 27 5.47 6.52 -0.21
N SER A 28 6.24 5.50 -0.60
CA SER A 28 5.74 4.38 -1.41
C SER A 28 4.73 3.51 -0.67
N LYS A 29 4.94 3.28 0.64
CA LYS A 29 3.98 2.55 1.49
C LYS A 29 2.63 3.27 1.61
N GLN A 30 2.62 4.60 1.67
CA GLN A 30 1.37 5.38 1.70
C GLN A 30 0.60 5.28 0.38
N GLN A 31 1.29 5.39 -0.75
CA GLN A 31 0.64 5.27 -2.06
C GLN A 31 0.03 3.87 -2.27
N GLU A 32 0.74 2.83 -1.84
CA GLU A 32 0.24 1.45 -1.96
C GLU A 32 -1.02 1.22 -1.11
N LYS A 33 -1.07 1.74 0.12
CA LYS A 33 -2.28 1.67 0.95
C LYS A 33 -3.48 2.35 0.29
N LYS A 34 -3.29 3.56 -0.25
CA LYS A 34 -4.34 4.30 -0.97
C LYS A 34 -4.83 3.53 -2.19
N ARG A 35 -3.92 2.91 -2.95
CA ARG A 35 -4.26 2.02 -4.07
C ARG A 35 -5.13 0.86 -3.60
N GLN A 36 -4.71 0.15 -2.55
CA GLN A 36 -5.45 -1.00 -2.03
C GLN A 36 -6.83 -0.62 -1.51
N GLU A 37 -6.96 0.50 -0.80
CA GLU A 37 -8.25 1.02 -0.34
C GLU A 37 -9.17 1.40 -1.49
N ARG A 38 -8.61 1.99 -2.56
CA ARG A 38 -9.36 2.32 -3.78
C ARG A 38 -9.87 1.05 -4.47
N VAL A 39 -9.00 0.07 -4.71
CA VAL A 39 -9.38 -1.21 -5.33
C VAL A 39 -10.43 -1.92 -4.48
N LYS A 40 -10.27 -1.97 -3.16
CA LYS A 40 -11.26 -2.56 -2.24
C LYS A 40 -12.62 -1.86 -2.32
N ARG A 41 -12.66 -0.56 -2.54
CA ARG A 41 -13.92 0.19 -2.74
C ARG A 41 -14.55 -0.14 -4.09
N GLU A 42 -13.78 -0.04 -5.17
CA GLU A 42 -14.28 -0.33 -6.53
C GLU A 42 -14.81 -1.76 -6.66
N VAL A 43 -14.11 -2.74 -6.08
CA VAL A 43 -14.57 -4.14 -6.03
C VAL A 43 -15.83 -4.27 -5.19
N ARG A 44 -15.90 -3.63 -4.01
CA ARG A 44 -17.13 -3.66 -3.20
C ARG A 44 -18.32 -3.07 -3.94
N ASP A 45 -18.17 -1.88 -4.53
CA ASP A 45 -19.25 -1.20 -5.26
C ASP A 45 -19.71 -2.03 -6.47
N CYS A 46 -18.80 -2.71 -7.15
CA CYS A 46 -19.12 -3.64 -8.24
C CYS A 46 -19.96 -4.83 -7.74
N PHE A 47 -19.50 -5.54 -6.72
CA PHE A 47 -20.15 -6.76 -6.24
C PHE A 47 -21.40 -6.49 -5.36
N SER A 48 -21.50 -5.32 -4.74
CA SER A 48 -22.71 -4.92 -3.99
C SER A 48 -23.94 -4.78 -4.88
N GLN A 49 -23.77 -4.61 -6.19
CA GLN A 49 -24.87 -4.65 -7.18
C GLN A 49 -25.40 -6.07 -7.41
N LEU A 50 -24.59 -7.10 -7.10
CA LEU A 50 -24.95 -8.52 -7.27
C LEU A 50 -25.54 -9.14 -6.00
N GLY A 51 -25.24 -8.58 -4.82
CA GLY A 51 -25.77 -9.02 -3.54
C GLY A 51 -24.98 -8.48 -2.35
N SER A 52 -25.40 -8.85 -1.13
CA SER A 52 -24.65 -8.49 0.08
C SER A 52 -23.35 -9.27 0.16
N ILE A 53 -22.24 -8.57 0.38
CA ILE A 53 -20.91 -9.16 0.45
C ILE A 53 -20.70 -9.73 1.86
N LEU A 54 -20.45 -11.03 1.96
CA LEU A 54 -20.05 -11.69 3.20
C LEU A 54 -18.54 -11.57 3.43
N VAL A 55 -17.74 -11.88 2.39
CA VAL A 55 -16.28 -11.82 2.45
C VAL A 55 -15.73 -11.23 1.16
N LEU A 56 -14.76 -10.33 1.28
CA LEU A 56 -13.88 -9.90 0.18
C LEU A 56 -12.45 -10.13 0.62
N TYR A 57 -11.70 -10.95 -0.11
CA TYR A 57 -10.28 -11.19 0.12
C TYR A 57 -9.46 -10.93 -1.14
N VAL A 58 -8.18 -10.61 -0.95
CA VAL A 58 -7.21 -10.37 -2.01
C VAL A 58 -6.22 -11.53 -2.02
N ASN A 59 -5.96 -12.09 -3.20
CA ASN A 59 -4.91 -13.07 -3.39
C ASN A 59 -3.59 -12.36 -3.63
N HIS A 60 -2.79 -12.18 -2.57
CA HIS A 60 -1.50 -11.50 -2.65
C HIS A 60 -0.44 -12.25 -3.49
N PHE A 61 -0.60 -13.56 -3.71
CA PHE A 61 0.33 -14.34 -4.52
C PHE A 61 0.17 -14.07 -6.02
N GLU A 62 -1.07 -13.87 -6.47
CA GLU A 62 -1.41 -13.58 -7.87
C GLU A 62 -1.56 -12.08 -8.16
N SER A 63 -1.41 -11.23 -7.14
CA SER A 63 -1.52 -9.77 -7.28
C SER A 63 -0.16 -9.10 -7.40
N ASP A 64 -0.11 -8.01 -8.16
CA ASP A 64 1.05 -7.16 -8.32
C ASP A 64 0.71 -5.65 -8.18
N LYS A 65 1.64 -4.78 -8.60
CA LYS A 65 1.48 -3.31 -8.52
C LYS A 65 0.41 -2.74 -9.47
N THR A 66 -0.06 -3.52 -10.43
CA THR A 66 -0.98 -3.10 -11.50
C THR A 66 -2.25 -3.93 -11.56
N THR A 67 -2.19 -5.18 -11.08
CA THR A 67 -3.26 -6.16 -11.11
C THR A 67 -3.55 -6.61 -9.69
N THR A 68 -4.83 -6.61 -9.28
CA THR A 68 -5.27 -7.17 -8.00
C THR A 68 -6.26 -8.29 -8.26
N THR A 69 -5.94 -9.49 -7.81
CA THR A 69 -6.82 -10.65 -7.92
C THR A 69 -7.35 -11.04 -6.55
N GLY A 70 -8.48 -11.73 -6.51
CA GLY A 70 -9.07 -12.15 -5.25
C GLY A 70 -10.42 -12.82 -5.43
N GLY A 71 -11.13 -12.97 -4.32
CA GLY A 71 -12.45 -13.56 -4.32
C GLY A 71 -13.45 -12.76 -3.49
N VAL A 72 -14.71 -12.86 -3.91
CA VAL A 72 -15.88 -12.33 -3.21
C VAL A 72 -16.83 -13.49 -2.93
N VAL A 73 -17.26 -13.60 -1.67
CA VAL A 73 -18.32 -14.49 -1.24
C VAL A 73 -19.52 -13.63 -0.88
N LEU A 74 -20.65 -13.86 -1.53
CA LEU A 74 -21.91 -13.22 -1.20
C LEU A 74 -22.63 -13.97 -0.08
N THR A 75 -23.53 -13.29 0.62
CA THR A 75 -24.30 -13.89 1.73
C THR A 75 -25.23 -15.02 1.29
N ASP A 76 -25.61 -15.06 0.01
CA ASP A 76 -26.41 -16.14 -0.59
C ASP A 76 -25.57 -17.39 -0.95
N GLY A 77 -24.25 -17.35 -0.70
CA GLY A 77 -23.35 -18.46 -0.91
C GLY A 77 -22.74 -18.56 -2.31
N ARG A 78 -23.03 -17.61 -3.21
CA ARG A 78 -22.32 -17.47 -4.49
C ARG A 78 -20.90 -16.96 -4.26
N THR A 79 -19.95 -17.56 -4.97
CA THR A 79 -18.53 -17.20 -4.90
C THR A 79 -18.06 -16.72 -6.26
N PHE A 80 -17.30 -15.64 -6.27
CA PHE A 80 -16.74 -15.05 -7.48
C PHE A 80 -15.24 -14.91 -7.34
N ARG A 81 -14.51 -15.20 -8.41
CA ARG A 81 -13.11 -14.82 -8.54
C ARG A 81 -13.01 -13.60 -9.45
N PHE A 82 -12.28 -12.58 -9.02
CA PHE A 82 -12.13 -11.33 -9.77
C PHE A 82 -10.68 -11.02 -10.11
N VAL A 83 -10.51 -10.24 -11.17
CA VAL A 83 -9.28 -9.57 -11.57
C VAL A 83 -9.60 -8.10 -11.75
N HIS A 84 -8.98 -7.25 -10.94
CA HIS A 84 -8.97 -5.81 -11.09
C HIS A 84 -7.67 -5.37 -11.76
N GLN A 85 -7.78 -4.68 -12.90
CA GLN A 85 -6.64 -4.15 -13.62
C GLN A 85 -6.99 -2.79 -14.20
N ARG A 86 -6.20 -1.76 -13.86
CA ARG A 86 -6.34 -0.38 -14.39
C ARG A 86 -7.75 0.24 -14.24
N GLY A 87 -8.56 -0.23 -13.28
CA GLY A 87 -9.91 0.25 -13.03
C GLY A 87 -11.00 -0.63 -13.63
N ASP A 88 -10.63 -1.57 -14.50
CA ASP A 88 -11.54 -2.59 -15.02
C ASP A 88 -11.60 -3.78 -14.07
N ILE A 89 -12.80 -4.31 -13.86
CA ILE A 89 -13.05 -5.51 -13.06
C ILE A 89 -13.65 -6.57 -13.96
N SER A 90 -12.93 -7.67 -14.13
CA SER A 90 -13.44 -8.89 -14.73
C SER A 90 -13.65 -9.94 -13.64
N TYR A 91 -14.70 -10.75 -13.77
CA TYR A 91 -15.00 -11.77 -12.79
C TYR A 91 -15.66 -13.00 -13.39
N VAL A 92 -15.51 -14.12 -12.70
CA VAL A 92 -16.19 -15.39 -13.01
C VAL A 92 -16.86 -15.90 -11.74
N GLU A 93 -18.09 -16.35 -11.87
CA GLU A 93 -18.78 -17.09 -10.80
C GLU A 93 -18.21 -18.50 -10.73
N GLU A 94 -17.81 -18.92 -9.53
CA GLU A 94 -17.29 -20.26 -9.29
C GLU A 94 -18.46 -21.25 -9.20
N LYS A 95 -18.45 -22.25 -10.09
CA LYS A 95 -19.39 -23.36 -10.02
C LYS A 95 -18.91 -24.32 -8.94
N LYS A 96 -19.75 -24.54 -7.94
CA LYS A 96 -19.57 -25.61 -6.94
C LYS A 96 -19.80 -26.98 -7.56
#